data_AF-A0A0L7LRM1-F1
#
_entry.id   AF-A0A0L7LRM1-F1
#
_cell.length_a   1.000
_cell.length_b   1.000
_cell.length_c   1.000
_cell.angle_alpha   90.00
_cell.angle_beta   90.00
_cell.angle_gamma   90.00
#
_symmetry.space_group_name_H-M   'P 1'
#
loop_
_entity.id
_entity.type
_entity.pdbx_description
1 polymer ?
#
loop_
_entity_poly.entity_id
_entity_poly.type
_entity_poly.pdbx_seq_one_letter_code
_entity_poly.pdbx_strand_id
1 'polypeptide(L)' 'MNCNSIGLEECPEGTHAYTTNCRPMTPEATCDEPNPVMGKYDVCDYSSCYCDHPTVRDTASNMCVKQEECPKKSY' A
#
# COMPACT_ATOMS: atom_id res chain seq x y z
N MET A 1 -1.41 22.87 -3.14
CA MET A 1 -0.17 22.19 -2.73
C MET A 1 -0.10 20.94 -3.59
N ASN A 2 0.64 21.02 -4.70
CA ASN A 2 0.68 19.95 -5.69
C ASN A 2 2.02 19.25 -5.55
N CYS A 3 2.00 17.98 -5.16
CA CYS A 3 3.18 17.15 -5.06
C CYS A 3 3.59 16.77 -6.49
N ASN A 4 4.41 17.62 -7.13
CA ASN A 4 4.98 17.32 -8.44
C ASN A 4 6.40 17.87 -8.48
N SER A 5 7.40 17.01 -8.21
CA SER A 5 8.77 17.22 -8.68
C SER A 5 9.66 15.99 -8.44
N ILE A 6 10.27 15.54 -9.55
CA ILE A 6 11.41 14.63 -9.69
C ILE A 6 11.07 13.13 -9.75
N GLY A 7 10.56 12.69 -10.91
CA GLY A 7 10.90 11.37 -11.50
C GLY A 7 10.31 10.10 -10.89
N LEU A 8 9.44 10.21 -9.89
CA LEU A 8 8.63 9.09 -9.43
C LEU A 8 7.39 9.03 -10.32
N GLU A 9 7.14 7.89 -10.96
CA GLU A 9 5.86 7.61 -11.60
C GLU A 9 4.75 8.04 -10.64
N GLU A 10 3.84 8.91 -11.11
CA GLU A 10 2.71 9.33 -10.29
C GLU A 10 1.98 8.06 -9.84
N CYS A 11 1.82 7.89 -8.54
CA CYS A 11 1.12 6.74 -8.00
C CYS A 11 -0.28 6.68 -8.63
N PRO A 12 -0.75 5.49 -9.06
CA PRO A 12 -2.07 5.35 -9.68
C PRO A 12 -3.19 5.99 -8.85
N GLU A 13 -4.26 6.43 -9.50
CA GLU A 13 -5.41 7.00 -8.78
C GLU A 13 -5.91 6.05 -7.67
N GLY A 14 -6.19 6.60 -6.49
CA GLY A 14 -6.55 5.84 -5.30
C GLY A 14 -5.37 5.22 -4.54
N THR A 15 -4.15 5.63 -4.87
CA THR A 15 -2.94 5.27 -4.11
C THR A 15 -2.13 6.50 -3.73
N HIS A 16 -1.39 6.41 -2.62
CA HIS A 16 -0.45 7.43 -2.17
C HIS A 16 0.97 6.87 -2.09
N ALA A 17 1.94 7.76 -2.26
CA ALA A 17 3.34 7.40 -2.09
C ALA A 17 3.64 7.10 -0.61
N TYR A 18 4.09 5.89 -0.35
CA TYR A 18 4.64 5.46 0.92
C TYR A 18 6.17 5.34 0.78
N THR A 19 6.90 6.06 1.63
CA THR A 19 8.36 6.04 1.63
C THR A 19 8.88 5.83 3.05
N THR A 20 9.95 5.05 3.21
CA THR A 20 10.64 4.91 4.49
C THR A 20 12.08 5.40 4.39
N ASN A 21 12.44 6.31 5.28
CA ASN A 21 13.80 6.84 5.40
C ASN A 21 14.56 6.10 6.50
N CYS A 22 15.00 4.86 6.23
CA CYS A 22 15.69 3.99 7.20
C CYS A 22 14.94 3.87 8.53
N ARG A 23 13.68 3.43 8.44
CA ARG A 23 12.77 3.24 9.58
C ARG A 23 12.00 1.94 9.42
N PRO A 24 11.37 1.44 10.49
CA PRO A 24 10.51 0.28 10.37
C PRO A 24 9.36 0.58 9.42
N MET A 25 9.18 -0.25 8.41
CA MET A 25 8.08 -0.12 7.45
C MET A 25 6.82 -0.82 7.96
N THR A 26 5.66 -0.28 7.62
CA THR A 26 4.39 -1.00 7.68
C THR A 26 4.08 -1.52 6.28
N PRO A 27 3.84 -2.83 6.11
CA PRO A 27 3.38 -3.38 4.84
C PRO A 27 2.06 -2.74 4.38
N GLU A 28 1.78 -2.76 3.08
CA GLU A 28 0.49 -2.35 2.54
C GLU A 28 -0.62 -3.27 3.06
N ALA A 29 -1.80 -2.72 3.37
CA ALA A 29 -2.96 -3.53 3.73
C ALA A 29 -3.48 -4.27 2.51
N THR A 30 -3.70 -5.57 2.64
CA THR A 30 -4.17 -6.44 1.55
C THR A 30 -5.47 -7.14 1.92
N CYS A 31 -6.17 -7.68 0.94
CA CYS A 31 -7.32 -8.54 1.20
C CYS A 31 -7.00 -9.75 2.10
N ASP A 32 -5.75 -10.24 2.05
CA ASP A 32 -5.26 -11.36 2.87
C ASP A 32 -4.84 -10.93 4.29
N GLU A 33 -4.25 -9.74 4.41
CA GLU A 33 -3.77 -9.14 5.66
C GLU A 33 -4.22 -7.68 5.71
N PRO A 34 -5.45 -7.40 6.17
CA PRO A 34 -6.04 -6.07 6.12
C PRO A 34 -5.54 -5.16 7.24
N ASN A 35 -4.90 -5.71 8.27
CA ASN A 35 -4.35 -4.95 9.40
C ASN A 35 -2.84 -5.24 9.56
N PRO A 36 -2.02 -4.85 8.57
CA PRO A 36 -0.59 -5.12 8.62
C PRO A 36 0.04 -4.41 9.82
N VAL A 37 0.92 -5.13 10.51
CA VAL A 37 1.69 -4.58 11.63
C VAL A 37 3.03 -4.06 11.14
N MET A 38 3.50 -2.98 11.79
CA MET A 38 4.82 -2.43 11.52
C MET A 38 5.91 -3.49 11.77
N GLY A 39 6.87 -3.57 10.86
CA GLY A 39 8.01 -4.46 10.96
C GLY A 39 8.94 -4.13 12.12
N LYS A 40 9.88 -5.03 12.42
CA LYS A 40 10.88 -4.85 13.48
C LYS A 40 12.21 -4.27 13.01
N TYR A 41 12.44 -4.28 11.69
CA TYR A 41 13.72 -3.91 11.09
C TYR A 41 13.57 -2.65 10.27
N ASP A 42 14.62 -1.83 10.28
CA ASP A 42 14.68 -0.62 9.48
C ASP A 42 14.87 -0.97 8.01
N VAL A 43 14.05 -0.33 7.17
CA VAL A 43 14.15 -0.43 5.71
C VAL A 43 14.54 0.94 5.17
N CYS A 44 15.69 0.98 4.51
CA CYS A 44 16.23 2.15 3.83
C CYS A 44 15.80 2.16 2.36
N ASP A 45 15.60 3.37 1.82
CA ASP A 45 15.33 3.61 0.40
C ASP A 45 14.13 2.84 -0.18
N TYR A 46 13.15 2.52 0.66
CA TYR A 46 11.91 1.88 0.21
C TYR A 46 10.88 2.94 -0.17
N SER A 47 10.38 2.83 -1.40
CA SER A 47 9.29 3.62 -1.95
C SER A 47 8.30 2.71 -2.66
N SER A 48 7.00 2.92 -2.40
CA SER A 48 5.92 2.16 -3.05
C SER A 48 4.64 2.98 -3.07
N CYS A 49 3.67 2.59 -3.89
CA CYS A 49 2.35 3.21 -3.95
C CYS A 49 1.34 2.36 -3.18
N TYR A 50 0.87 2.87 -2.05
CA TYR A 50 -0.07 2.18 -1.17
C TYR A 50 -1.51 2.62 -1.45
N CYS A 51 -2.46 1.69 -1.36
CA CYS A 51 -3.89 2.00 -1.44
C CYS A 51 -4.30 3.04 -0.38
N ASP A 52 -5.17 3.97 -0.78
CA ASP A 52 -5.72 4.96 0.14
C ASP A 52 -6.72 4.31 1.12
N HIS A 53 -6.63 4.70 2.38
CA HIS A 53 -7.57 4.23 3.39
C HIS A 53 -8.99 4.75 3.07
N PRO A 54 -10.05 3.91 3.13
CA PRO A 54 -10.16 2.60 3.76
C PRO A 54 -10.07 1.39 2.79
N THR A 55 -9.40 1.55 1.65
CA THR A 55 -9.22 0.45 0.68
C THR A 55 -8.01 -0.41 1.01
N VAL A 56 -8.03 -1.65 0.54
CA VAL A 56 -6.96 -2.64 0.66
C VAL A 56 -6.58 -3.16 -0.72
N ARG A 57 -5.34 -3.62 -0.88
CA ARG A 57 -4.86 -4.22 -2.13
C ARG A 57 -5.40 -5.63 -2.29
N ASP A 58 -6.14 -5.87 -3.36
CA ASP A 58 -6.38 -7.22 -3.84
C ASP A 58 -5.15 -7.70 -4.61
N THR A 59 -4.41 -8.66 -4.05
CA THR A 59 -3.20 -9.22 -4.66
C THR A 59 -3.51 -10.02 -5.93
N ALA A 60 -4.74 -10.49 -6.10
CA ALA A 60 -5.16 -11.24 -7.28
C ALA A 60 -5.38 -10.34 -8.51
N SER A 61 -6.05 -9.20 -8.33
CA SER A 61 -6.32 -8.24 -9.42
C SER A 61 -5.35 -7.06 -9.47
N ASN A 62 -4.50 -6.90 -8.46
CA ASN A 62 -3.62 -5.75 -8.24
C ASN A 62 -4.37 -4.41 -8.03
N MET A 63 -5.67 -4.46 -7.76
CA MET A 63 -6.51 -3.26 -7.58
C MET A 63 -6.69 -2.91 -6.10
N CYS A 64 -6.90 -1.63 -5.83
CA CYS A 64 -7.37 -1.16 -4.52
C CYS A 64 -8.88 -1.32 -4.46
N VAL A 65 -9.36 -2.14 -3.52
CA VAL A 65 -10.79 -2.44 -3.34
C VAL A 65 -11.17 -2.23 -1.89
N LYS A 66 -12.46 -2.09 -1.58
CA LYS A 66 -12.89 -2.12 -0.18
C LYS A 66 -12.72 -3.51 0.39
N GLN A 67 -12.51 -3.60 1.70
CA GLN A 67 -12.40 -4.90 2.40
C GLN A 67 -13.59 -5.84 2.13
N GLU A 68 -14.79 -5.28 1.96
CA GLU A 68 -16.02 -6.03 1.67
C GLU A 68 -16.07 -6.62 0.26
N GLU A 69 -15.28 -6.08 -0.66
CA GLU A 69 -15.17 -6.49 -2.06
C GLU A 69 -14.03 -7.50 -2.28
N CYS A 70 -13.25 -7.79 -1.23
CA CYS A 70 -12.19 -8.78 -1.30
C CYS A 70 -12.74 -10.15 -1.72
N PRO A 71 -12.01 -10.88 -2.58
CA PRO A 71 -12.43 -12.20 -3.01
C PRO A 71 -12.61 -13.10 -1.78
N LYS A 72 -13.84 -13.58 -1.56
CA LYS A 72 -14.11 -14.54 -0.49
C LYS A 72 -13.33 -15.81 -0.81
N LYS A 73 -12.34 -16.15 0.02
CA LYS A 73 -11.71 -17.47 -0.03
C LYS A 73 -12.80 -18.52 0.22
N SER A 74 -13.33 -19.12 -0.85
CA SER A 74 -14.09 -20.37 -0.72
C SER A 74 -13.09 -21.45 -0.37
N TYR A 75 -13.18 -21.96 0.85
CA TYR A 75 -12.42 -23.13 1.31
C TYR A 75 -13.19 -24.41 0.96
#